data_AF-Q162W8-F1
#
_entry.id   AF-Q162W8-F1
#
_cell.length_a   1.000
_cell.length_b   1.000
_cell.length_c   1.000
_cell.angle_alpha   90.00
_cell.angle_beta   90.00
_cell.angle_gamma   90.00
#
_symmetry.space_group_name_H-M   'P 1'
#
loop_
_entity.id
_entity.type
_entity.pdbx_description
1 polymer ?
#
loop_
_entity_poly.entity_id
_entity_poly.type
_entity_poly.pdbx_seq_one_letter_code
_entity_poly.pdbx_strand_id
1 'polypeptide(L)'
;MRIYLCLTATALSTACAPLIQPTEPTETSLPFFGTGYPAQGDPCRRLGESAETIDYLDHTADLVGCPVNLSTLDDFVVQTGAVEVFRQDGFVVFSIPTGK
;
A
#
# COMPACT_ATOMS: atom_id res chain seq x y z
N MET A 1 16.52 -37.87 49.33
CA MET A 1 15.91 -36.55 49.57
C MET A 1 15.02 -36.23 48.37
N ARG A 2 13.70 -36.21 48.57
CA ARG A 2 12.67 -35.96 47.52
C ARG A 2 12.47 -34.46 47.42
N ILE A 3 12.61 -33.88 46.23
CA ILE A 3 12.24 -32.48 45.95
C ILE A 3 11.50 -32.41 44.60
N TYR A 4 10.55 -31.50 44.57
CA TYR A 4 9.25 -31.58 43.93
C TYR A 4 9.20 -31.09 42.48
N LEU A 5 8.20 -31.63 41.78
CA LEU A 5 7.59 -31.21 40.52
C LEU A 5 7.37 -29.67 40.45
N CYS A 6 7.74 -29.04 39.33
CA CYS A 6 7.22 -27.74 38.95
C CYS A 6 6.67 -27.83 37.52
N LEU A 7 5.36 -28.00 37.41
CA LEU A 7 4.59 -27.86 36.18
C LEU A 7 4.77 -26.44 35.65
N THR A 8 5.38 -26.26 34.49
CA THR A 8 5.33 -24.99 33.77
C THR A 8 4.13 -24.99 32.84
N ALA A 9 3.08 -24.27 33.26
CA ALA A 9 1.94 -23.95 32.42
C ALA A 9 2.41 -23.08 31.24
N THR A 10 2.32 -23.60 30.03
CA THR A 10 2.63 -22.86 28.79
C THR A 10 1.41 -22.00 28.45
N ALA A 11 1.53 -20.69 28.72
CA ALA A 11 0.53 -19.70 28.32
C ALA A 11 0.63 -19.50 26.79
N LEU A 12 -0.43 -19.82 26.05
CA LEU A 12 -0.56 -19.41 24.65
C LEU A 12 -0.95 -17.93 24.60
N SER A 13 0.00 -17.08 24.19
CA SER A 13 -0.24 -15.67 23.92
C SER A 13 -0.81 -15.51 22.52
N THR A 14 -2.10 -15.21 22.40
CA THR A 14 -2.70 -14.68 21.17
C THR A 14 -2.24 -13.24 20.97
N ALA A 15 -1.22 -13.06 20.13
CA ALA A 15 -0.78 -11.73 19.71
C ALA A 15 -1.76 -11.17 18.66
N CYS A 16 -2.65 -10.27 19.07
CA CYS A 16 -3.24 -9.30 18.15
C CYS A 16 -2.11 -8.33 17.75
N ALA A 17 -1.50 -8.54 16.59
CA ALA A 17 -0.62 -7.53 16.01
C ALA A 17 -1.48 -6.35 15.52
N PRO A 18 -1.15 -5.09 15.88
CA PRO A 18 -1.81 -3.95 15.30
C PRO A 18 -1.43 -3.87 13.82
N LEU A 19 -2.44 -3.71 12.94
CA LEU A 19 -2.21 -3.35 11.56
C LEU A 19 -1.58 -1.95 11.57
N ILE A 20 -0.28 -1.86 11.27
CA ILE A 20 0.36 -0.58 10.97
C ILE A 20 -0.25 -0.14 9.64
N GLN A 21 -1.34 0.63 9.71
CA GLN A 21 -1.88 1.31 8.55
C GLN A 21 -0.92 2.46 8.21
N PRO A 22 -0.38 2.54 6.99
CA PRO A 22 0.34 3.71 6.54
C PRO A 22 -0.56 4.93 6.78
N THR A 23 -0.07 5.90 7.54
CA THR A 23 -0.79 7.15 7.76
C THR A 23 -0.88 7.86 6.41
N GLU A 24 -2.09 8.04 5.88
CA GLU A 24 -2.29 8.88 4.69
C GLU A 24 -1.73 10.29 5.02
N PRO A 25 -0.82 10.84 4.18
CA PRO A 25 -0.39 12.23 4.27
C PRO A 25 -1.62 13.15 4.37
N THR A 26 -1.65 13.99 5.40
CA THR A 26 -2.85 14.75 5.79
C THR A 26 -3.25 15.84 4.77
N GLU A 27 -2.37 16.23 3.86
CA GLU A 27 -2.66 17.21 2.82
C GLU A 27 -2.00 16.75 1.51
N THR A 28 -2.81 16.35 0.53
CA THR A 28 -2.35 16.12 -0.85
C THR A 28 -3.38 16.66 -1.83
N SER A 29 -2.93 17.25 -2.94
CA SER A 29 -3.80 17.65 -4.06
C SER A 29 -4.11 16.50 -5.02
N LEU A 30 -3.48 15.33 -4.82
CA LEU A 30 -3.65 14.18 -5.69
C LEU A 30 -5.11 13.69 -5.69
N PRO A 31 -5.74 13.55 -6.88
CA PRO A 31 -7.17 13.26 -7.02
C PRO A 31 -7.48 11.76 -6.78
N PHE A 32 -7.24 11.27 -5.57
CA PHE A 32 -7.47 9.87 -5.22
C PHE A 32 -8.95 9.47 -5.28
N PHE A 33 -9.22 8.30 -5.88
CA PHE A 33 -10.55 7.69 -5.87
C PHE A 33 -10.50 6.18 -5.61
N GLY A 34 -11.67 5.62 -5.29
CA GLY A 34 -11.78 4.23 -4.84
C GLY A 34 -11.28 4.02 -3.41
N THR A 35 -11.28 2.76 -2.96
CA THR A 35 -10.96 2.35 -1.58
C THR A 35 -9.77 1.40 -1.48
N GLY A 36 -9.02 1.25 -2.57
CA GLY A 36 -7.80 0.44 -2.65
C GLY A 36 -7.46 0.05 -4.09
N TYR A 37 -6.23 -0.41 -4.30
CA TYR A 37 -5.70 -0.93 -5.56
C TYR A 37 -4.53 -1.92 -5.31
N PRO A 38 -4.50 -3.09 -5.98
CA PRO A 38 -5.48 -3.56 -6.97
C PRO A 38 -6.81 -4.02 -6.36
N ALA A 39 -6.83 -4.43 -5.10
CA ALA A 39 -8.03 -4.83 -4.38
C ALA A 39 -8.53 -3.73 -3.44
N GLN A 40 -9.80 -3.82 -3.05
CA GLN A 40 -10.37 -2.96 -2.02
C GLN A 40 -9.63 -3.15 -0.69
N GLY A 41 -9.27 -2.05 -0.04
CA GLY A 41 -8.54 -2.04 1.23
C GLY A 41 -7.01 -2.08 1.08
N ASP A 42 -6.50 -2.27 -0.13
CA ASP A 42 -5.07 -2.16 -0.39
C ASP A 42 -4.59 -0.70 -0.22
N PRO A 43 -3.32 -0.48 0.17
CA PRO A 43 -2.81 0.83 0.56
C PRO A 43 -2.62 1.80 -0.61
N CYS A 44 -2.52 1.31 -1.85
CA CYS A 44 -2.46 2.16 -3.03
C CYS A 44 -3.88 2.50 -3.52
N ARG A 45 -4.05 3.61 -4.23
CA ARG A 45 -5.35 4.03 -4.77
C ARG A 45 -5.19 4.68 -6.15
N ARG A 46 -6.21 4.57 -7.00
CA ARG A 46 -6.20 5.19 -8.34
C ARG A 46 -6.30 6.70 -8.23
N LEU A 47 -5.74 7.39 -9.21
CA LEU A 47 -5.73 8.84 -9.35
C LEU A 47 -6.56 9.26 -10.56
N GLY A 48 -7.45 10.23 -10.35
CA GLY A 48 -8.25 10.86 -11.40
C GLY A 48 -7.48 11.97 -12.12
N GLU A 49 -8.22 12.77 -12.88
CA GLU A 49 -7.71 13.94 -13.60
C GLU A 49 -7.56 15.15 -12.69
N SER A 50 -6.38 15.76 -12.73
CA SER A 50 -6.04 17.06 -12.14
C SER A 50 -4.92 17.71 -12.97
N ALA A 51 -4.50 18.92 -12.59
CA ALA A 51 -3.39 19.61 -13.25
C ALA A 51 -2.07 18.81 -13.16
N GLU A 52 -1.90 18.01 -12.11
CA GLU A 52 -0.71 17.22 -11.84
C GLU A 52 -0.70 15.86 -12.56
N THR A 53 -1.89 15.30 -12.84
CA THR A 53 -2.02 13.93 -13.36
C THR A 53 -2.36 13.85 -14.84
N ILE A 54 -2.80 14.95 -15.46
CA ILE A 54 -3.34 14.94 -16.84
C ILE A 54 -2.36 14.38 -17.88
N ASP A 55 -1.06 14.65 -17.73
CA ASP A 55 -0.03 14.16 -18.66
C ASP A 55 0.29 12.66 -18.52
N TYR A 56 -0.25 12.00 -17.49
CA TYR A 56 0.00 10.59 -17.18
C TYR A 56 -1.23 9.69 -17.30
N LEU A 57 -2.41 10.26 -17.55
CA LEU A 57 -3.64 9.49 -17.76
C LEU A 57 -3.64 8.85 -19.15
N ASP A 58 -3.72 7.53 -19.18
CA ASP A 58 -3.71 6.72 -20.40
C ASP A 58 -4.84 5.70 -20.36
N HIS A 59 -5.63 5.59 -21.44
CA HIS A 59 -6.66 4.55 -21.59
C HIS A 59 -6.12 3.10 -21.51
N THR A 60 -4.81 2.88 -21.65
CA THR A 60 -4.16 1.57 -21.55
C THR A 60 -3.50 1.30 -20.19
N ALA A 61 -3.57 2.25 -19.24
CA ALA A 61 -2.95 2.10 -17.94
C ALA A 61 -3.76 2.76 -16.80
N ASP A 62 -3.76 2.14 -15.63
CA ASP A 62 -4.23 2.79 -14.41
C ASP A 62 -3.14 3.71 -13.86
N LEU A 63 -3.50 4.94 -13.50
CA LEU A 63 -2.64 5.84 -12.74
C LEU A 63 -2.91 5.63 -11.24
N VAL A 64 -1.88 5.24 -10.47
CA VAL A 64 -2.03 4.78 -9.08
C VAL A 64 -1.01 5.45 -8.18
N GLY A 65 -1.47 6.06 -7.09
CA GLY A 65 -0.61 6.56 -6.02
C GLY A 65 -0.48 5.55 -4.89
N CYS A 66 0.76 5.31 -4.44
CA CYS A 66 1.09 4.47 -3.29
C CYS A 66 1.87 5.29 -2.25
N PRO A 67 1.65 5.08 -0.93
CA PRO A 67 2.49 5.70 0.09
C PRO A 67 3.97 5.36 -0.12
N VAL A 68 4.88 6.35 -0.05
CA VAL A 68 6.32 6.13 -0.31
C VAL A 68 6.99 5.19 0.70
N ASN A 69 6.40 5.03 1.89
CA ASN A 69 6.89 4.18 2.97
C ASN A 69 6.22 2.79 2.99
N LEU A 70 5.47 2.43 1.94
CA LEU A 70 4.86 1.12 1.83
C LEU A 70 5.95 0.05 1.66
N SER A 71 6.06 -0.88 2.61
CA SER A 71 7.12 -1.90 2.61
C SER A 71 7.03 -2.90 1.45
N THR A 72 5.88 -2.98 0.77
CA THR A 72 5.59 -3.91 -0.34
C THR A 72 5.69 -3.23 -1.71
N LEU A 73 6.31 -2.06 -1.80
CA LEU A 73 6.37 -1.28 -3.04
C LEU A 73 7.14 -2.00 -4.16
N ASP A 74 8.27 -2.64 -3.83
CA ASP A 74 9.07 -3.37 -4.82
C ASP A 74 8.29 -4.57 -5.39
N ASP A 75 7.60 -5.32 -4.51
CA ASP A 75 6.74 -6.43 -4.92
C ASP A 75 5.57 -5.95 -5.78
N PHE A 76 4.99 -4.80 -5.44
CA PHE A 76 3.92 -4.17 -6.23
C PHE A 76 4.40 -3.87 -7.65
N VAL A 77 5.59 -3.28 -7.81
CA VAL A 77 6.17 -2.98 -9.13
C VAL A 77 6.37 -4.26 -9.95
N VAL A 78 6.93 -5.30 -9.35
CA VAL A 78 7.16 -6.59 -10.03
C VAL A 78 5.85 -7.26 -10.47
N GLN A 79 4.85 -7.28 -9.59
CA GLN A 79 3.58 -7.98 -9.86
C GLN A 79 2.70 -7.26 -10.89
N THR A 80 2.72 -5.93 -10.89
CA THR A 80 1.84 -5.12 -11.74
C THR A 80 2.52 -4.66 -13.03
N GLY A 81 3.86 -4.66 -13.07
CA GLY A 81 4.60 -4.00 -14.15
C GLY A 81 4.50 -2.48 -14.09
N ALA A 82 4.27 -1.92 -12.89
CA ALA A 82 4.18 -0.49 -12.66
C ALA A 82 5.46 0.25 -13.09
N VAL A 83 5.28 1.44 -13.66
CA VAL A 83 6.36 2.38 -13.96
C VAL A 83 6.15 3.65 -13.17
N GLU A 84 7.13 4.05 -12.37
CA GLU A 84 7.07 5.31 -11.62
C GLU A 84 7.08 6.49 -12.60
N VAL A 85 6.13 7.40 -12.45
CA VAL A 85 6.00 8.59 -13.30
C VAL A 85 6.34 9.88 -12.55
N PHE A 86 6.01 9.98 -11.26
CA PHE A 86 6.44 11.08 -10.39
C PHE A 86 6.22 10.76 -8.90
N ARG A 87 6.64 11.68 -8.02
CA ARG A 87 6.43 11.62 -6.56
C ARG A 87 5.90 12.96 -6.07
N GLN A 88 4.96 12.93 -5.13
CA GLN A 88 4.34 14.12 -4.55
C GLN A 88 3.73 13.81 -3.18
N ASP A 89 3.84 14.73 -2.21
CA ASP A 89 3.14 14.70 -0.91
C ASP A 89 3.26 13.37 -0.14
N GLY A 90 4.39 12.66 -0.23
CA GLY A 90 4.56 11.36 0.43
C GLY A 90 3.94 10.18 -0.32
N PHE A 91 3.58 10.37 -1.59
CA PHE A 91 3.17 9.32 -2.51
C PHE A 91 4.17 9.18 -3.67
N VAL A 92 4.31 7.95 -4.14
CA VAL A 92 4.87 7.63 -5.45
C VAL A 92 3.71 7.30 -6.38
N VAL A 93 3.75 7.84 -7.59
CA VAL A 93 2.71 7.65 -8.60
C VAL A 93 3.25 6.77 -9.71
N PHE A 94 2.47 5.74 -10.03
CA PHE A 94 2.77 4.73 -11.03
C PHE A 94 1.75 4.73 -12.16
N SER A 95 2.22 4.45 -13.37
CA SER A 95 1.41 4.00 -14.50
C SER A 95 1.45 2.47 -14.57
N ILE A 96 0.28 1.81 -14.62
CA ILE A 96 0.12 0.36 -14.54
C ILE A 96 -0.65 -0.17 -15.74
N PRO A 97 -0.05 -0.96 -16.65
CA PRO A 97 -0.74 -1.46 -17.84
C PRO A 97 -1.97 -2.34 -17.52
N THR A 98 -3.13 -2.09 -18.14
CA THR A 98 -4.41 -2.78 -17.85
C THR A 98 -4.79 -3.88 -18.84
N GLY A 99 -3.96 -4.15 -19.87
CA GLY A 99 -4.27 -5.06 -20.98
C GLY A 99 -3.38 -6.30 -21.10
N LYS A 100 -2.94 -6.89 -19.98
CA LYS A 100 -2.17 -8.15 -20.00
C LYS A 100 -3.05 -9.39 -20.04
#